data_AF-A0A941KH37-F1
#
_entry.id   AF-A0A941KH37-F1
#
_cell.length_a   1.000
_cell.length_b   1.000
_cell.length_c   1.000
_cell.angle_alpha   90.00
_cell.angle_beta   90.00
_cell.angle_gamma   90.00
#
_symmetry.space_group_name_H-M   'P 1'
#
loop_
_entity.id
_entity.type
_entity.pdbx_description
1 polymer ?
#
loop_
_entity_poly.entity_id
_entity_poly.type
_entity_poly.pdbx_seq_one_letter_code
_entity_poly.pdbx_strand_id
1 'polypeptide(L)'
;MGKQIRKLVLSLVVLICVGAWINVVVTVTSTDDLAARTIAATIAALATEALIWALAMIAGWSIFANRKAFWARLTGKRKSAEES
;
A
#
# COMPACT_ATOMS: atom_id res chain seq x y z
N MET A 1 -9.29 -12.45 15.05
CA MET A 1 -8.76 -11.11 15.43
C MET A 1 -7.77 -10.51 14.41
N GLY A 2 -6.81 -11.26 13.84
CA GLY A 2 -5.77 -10.66 12.97
C GLY A 2 -6.21 -9.90 11.71
N LYS A 3 -7.34 -10.28 11.07
CA LYS A 3 -7.83 -9.59 9.86
C LYS A 3 -8.32 -8.16 10.13
N GLN A 4 -8.93 -7.91 11.30
CA GLN A 4 -9.42 -6.59 11.67
C GLN A 4 -8.28 -5.66 12.05
N ILE A 5 -7.31 -6.14 12.84
CA ILE A 5 -6.09 -5.39 13.17
C ILE A 5 -5.34 -4.99 11.89
N ARG A 6 -5.18 -5.92 10.94
CA ARG A 6 -4.54 -5.64 9.65
C ARG A 6 -5.27 -4.59 8.83
N LYS A 7 -6.60 -4.63 8.79
CA LYS A 7 -7.41 -3.57 8.14
C LYS A 7 -7.20 -2.22 8.82
N LEU A 8 -7.22 -2.20 10.15
CA LEU A 8 -7.05 -0.97 10.93
C LEU A 8 -5.66 -0.35 10.72
N VAL A 9 -4.60 -1.16 10.75
CA VAL A 9 -3.23 -0.72 10.46
C VAL A 9 -3.13 -0.18 9.03
N LEU A 10 -3.68 -0.88 8.03
CA LEU A 10 -3.69 -0.39 6.65
C LEU A 10 -4.43 0.94 6.51
N SER A 11 -5.62 1.05 7.11
CA SER A 11 -6.41 2.28 7.08
C SER A 11 -5.65 3.45 7.73
N LEU A 12 -4.96 3.21 8.84
CA LEU A 12 -4.13 4.23 9.48
C LEU A 12 -2.95 4.65 8.60
N VAL A 13 -2.22 3.71 8.01
CA VAL A 13 -1.08 4.02 7.13
C VAL A 13 -1.54 4.80 5.89
N VAL A 14 -2.66 4.41 5.28
CA VAL A 14 -3.26 5.16 4.16
C VAL A 14 -3.65 6.57 4.60
N LEU A 15 -4.30 6.71 5.75
CA LEU A 15 -4.72 8.02 6.27
C LEU A 15 -3.53 8.95 6.53
N ILE A 16 -2.46 8.43 7.14
CA ILE A 16 -1.21 9.17 7.37
C ILE A 16 -0.58 9.60 6.04
N CYS A 17 -0.52 8.69 5.06
CA CYS A 17 0.02 8.99 3.74
C CYS A 17 -0.78 10.11 3.04
N VAL A 18 -2.11 10.02 3.05
CA VAL A 18 -2.99 11.05 2.48
C VAL A 18 -2.80 12.39 3.22
N GLY A 19 -2.76 12.37 4.56
CA GLY A 19 -2.51 13.56 5.36
C GLY A 19 -1.18 14.22 5.07
N ALA A 20 -0.12 13.43 4.86
CA ALA A 20 1.20 13.94 4.51
C ALA A 20 1.20 14.64 3.14
N TRP A 21 0.52 14.10 2.14
CA TRP A 21 0.38 14.75 0.83
C TRP A 21 -0.49 16.01 0.89
N ILE A 22 -1.56 16.02 1.69
CA ILE A 22 -2.33 17.24 1.96
C ILE A 22 -1.41 18.31 2.59
N ASN A 23 -0.58 17.92 3.55
CA ASN A 23 0.38 18.84 4.16
C ASN A 23 1.39 19.41 3.14
N VAL A 24 1.85 18.61 2.17
CA VAL A 24 2.69 19.11 1.07
C VAL A 24 1.96 20.18 0.27
N VAL A 25 0.71 19.92 -0.14
CA VAL A 25 -0.09 20.90 -0.90
C VAL A 25 -0.24 22.20 -0.10
N VAL A 26 -0.65 22.10 1.17
CA VAL A 26 -0.80 23.27 2.05
C VAL A 26 0.51 24.03 2.21
N THR A 27 1.64 23.33 2.40
CA THR A 27 2.94 23.96 2.57
C THR A 27 3.38 24.67 1.29
N VAL A 28 3.23 24.04 0.13
CA VAL A 28 3.60 24.63 -1.16
C VAL A 28 2.78 25.89 -1.47
N THR A 29 1.48 25.89 -1.12
CA THR A 29 0.59 27.05 -1.39
C THR A 29 0.68 28.16 -0.35
N SER A 30 1.17 27.88 0.87
CA SER A 30 1.11 28.83 1.99
C SER A 30 2.47 29.42 2.38
N THR A 31 3.58 28.84 1.94
CA THR A 31 4.92 29.34 2.23
C THR A 31 5.84 29.26 1.01
N ASP A 32 6.73 30.25 0.88
CA ASP A 32 7.82 30.28 -0.11
C ASP A 32 9.15 29.72 0.43
N ASP A 33 9.18 29.31 1.69
CA ASP A 33 10.36 28.71 2.28
C ASP A 33 10.67 27.34 1.68
N LEU A 34 11.85 27.24 1.05
CA LEU A 34 12.34 26.01 0.44
C LEU A 34 12.57 24.92 1.50
N ALA A 35 13.01 25.28 2.70
CA ALA A 35 13.26 24.31 3.76
C ALA A 35 11.94 23.65 4.21
N ALA A 36 10.90 24.45 4.49
CA ALA A 36 9.57 23.95 4.82
C ALA A 36 8.99 23.02 3.73
N ARG A 37 9.08 23.41 2.45
CA ARG A 37 8.63 22.60 1.31
C ARG A 37 9.37 21.26 1.24
N THR A 38 10.69 21.28 1.44
CA THR A 38 11.54 20.08 1.41
C THR A 38 11.22 19.13 2.56
N ILE A 39 11.00 19.65 3.77
CA ILE A 39 10.60 18.85 4.94
C ILE A 39 9.25 18.18 4.68
N ALA A 40 8.26 18.95 4.22
CA ALA A 40 6.93 18.40 3.92
C ALA A 40 6.98 17.29 2.86
N ALA A 41 7.73 17.51 1.77
CA ALA A 41 7.92 16.52 0.71
C ALA A 41 8.63 15.25 1.21
N THR A 42 9.64 15.41 2.08
CA THR A 42 10.37 14.28 2.68
C THR A 42 9.45 13.43 3.56
N ILE A 43 8.62 14.07 4.39
CA ILE A 43 7.63 13.37 5.22
C ILE A 43 6.64 12.59 4.35
N ALA A 44 6.14 13.19 3.26
CA ALA A 44 5.23 12.51 2.33
C ALA A 44 5.90 11.33 1.61
N ALA A 45 7.17 11.46 1.23
CA ALA A 45 7.95 10.38 0.63
C ALA A 45 8.09 9.19 1.61
N LEU A 46 8.50 9.45 2.86
CA LEU A 46 8.61 8.42 3.89
C LEU A 46 7.28 7.74 4.19
N ALA A 47 6.18 8.49 4.23
CA ALA A 47 4.84 7.93 4.41
C ALA A 47 4.42 7.03 3.23
N THR A 48 4.81 7.40 2.01
CA THR A 48 4.57 6.61 0.80
C THR A 48 5.39 5.32 0.79
N GLU A 49 6.67 5.37 1.19
CA GLU A 49 7.49 4.18 1.36
C GLU A 49 6.90 3.23 2.40
N ALA A 50 6.48 3.75 3.55
CA ALA A 50 5.83 2.95 4.59
C ALA A 50 4.56 2.27 4.08
N LEU A 51 3.74 2.97 3.28
CA LEU A 51 2.57 2.41 2.64
C LEU A 51 2.92 1.28 1.65
N ILE A 52 3.94 1.48 0.81
CA ILE A 52 4.41 0.47 -0.14
C ILE A 52 4.88 -0.78 0.60
N TRP A 53 5.70 -0.62 1.64
CA TRP A 53 6.19 -1.74 2.45
C TRP A 53 5.05 -2.47 3.18
N ALA A 54 4.08 -1.75 3.72
CA ALA A 54 2.89 -2.35 4.34
C ALA A 54 2.09 -3.18 3.32
N LEU A 55 1.86 -2.65 2.11
CA LEU A 55 1.19 -3.37 1.03
C LEU A 55 1.99 -4.59 0.57
N ALA A 56 3.32 -4.47 0.43
CA ALA A 56 4.21 -5.55 0.02
C ALA A 56 4.21 -6.70 1.03
N MET A 57 4.34 -6.43 2.33
CA MET A 57 4.25 -7.44 3.39
C MET A 57 2.90 -8.16 3.36
N ILE A 58 1.84 -7.41 3.12
CA ILE A 58 0.46 -7.92 3.07
C ILE A 58 0.26 -8.81 1.83
N ALA A 59 0.66 -8.35 0.66
CA ALA A 59 0.59 -9.11 -0.57
C ALA A 59 1.45 -10.37 -0.49
N GLY A 60 2.70 -10.24 -0.01
CA GLY A 60 3.62 -11.35 0.21
C GLY A 60 3.01 -12.42 1.12
N TRP A 61 2.47 -12.02 2.27
CA TRP A 61 1.80 -12.95 3.18
C TRP A 61 0.59 -13.65 2.53
N SER A 62 -0.19 -12.94 1.71
CA SER A 62 -1.33 -13.51 1.00
C SER A 62 -0.90 -14.54 -0.05
N ILE A 63 0.19 -14.28 -0.77
CA ILE A 63 0.75 -15.19 -1.77
C ILE A 63 1.29 -16.45 -1.08
N PHE A 64 2.02 -16.32 0.03
CA PHE A 64 2.51 -17.47 0.78
C PHE A 64 1.37 -18.30 1.39
N ALA A 65 0.38 -17.65 2.02
CA ALA A 65 -0.75 -18.33 2.65
C ALA A 65 -1.63 -19.09 1.64
N ASN A 66 -1.79 -18.56 0.42
CA ASN A 66 -2.62 -19.16 -0.62
C ASN A 66 -1.81 -19.67 -1.83
N ARG A 67 -0.54 -20.04 -1.61
CA ARG A 67 0.40 -20.35 -2.70
C ARG A 67 -0.17 -21.35 -3.70
N LYS A 68 -0.80 -22.44 -3.26
CA LYS A 68 -1.37 -23.46 -4.17
C LYS A 68 -2.50 -22.91 -5.04
N ALA A 69 -3.39 -22.09 -4.48
CA ALA A 69 -4.49 -21.47 -5.21
C ALA A 69 -4.01 -20.36 -6.16
N PHE A 70 -2.99 -19.61 -5.75
CA PHE A 70 -2.35 -18.59 -6.58
C PHE A 70 -1.60 -19.23 -7.76
N TRP A 71 -0.79 -20.27 -7.50
CA TRP A 71 -0.11 -21.05 -8.53
C TRP A 71 -1.11 -21.74 -9.46
N ALA A 72 -2.23 -22.28 -8.96
CA ALA A 72 -3.27 -22.88 -9.80
C ALA A 72 -3.96 -21.87 -10.73
N ARG A 73 -4.12 -20.61 -10.29
CA ARG A 73 -4.61 -19.51 -11.13
C ARG A 73 -3.59 -19.05 -12.17
N LEU A 74 -2.32 -18.97 -11.80
CA LEU A 74 -1.22 -18.57 -12.70
C LEU A 74 -0.87 -19.63 -13.74
N THR A 75 -0.84 -20.91 -13.33
CA THR A 75 -0.50 -22.04 -14.22
C THR A 75 -1.68 -22.51 -15.06
N GLY A 76 -2.82 -21.82 -14.98
CA GLY A 76 -3.89 -21.99 -15.96
C GLY A 76 -4.37 -23.42 -16.13
N LYS A 77 -4.40 -24.26 -15.07
CA LYS A 77 -5.19 -25.50 -15.10
C LYS A 77 -6.69 -25.18 -15.05
N ARG A 78 -7.14 -24.43 -16.06
CA ARG A 78 -8.51 -24.45 -16.54
C ARG A 78 -8.63 -25.81 -17.22
N LYS A 79 -9.21 -26.73 -16.46
CA LYS A 79 -9.48 -28.10 -16.86
C LYS A 79 -10.14 -28.09 -18.24
N SER A 80 -9.45 -28.63 -19.23
CA SER A 80 -10.06 -29.22 -20.42
C SER A 80 -11.12 -30.22 -19.92
N ALA A 81 -12.40 -29.85 -19.93
CA ALA A 81 -13.50 -30.73 -19.52
C ALA A 81 -14.89 -30.20 -19.96
N GLU A 82 -14.98 -29.44 -21.05
CA GLU A 82 -16.28 -28.97 -21.59
C GLU A 82 -16.42 -29.17 -23.10
N GLU A 83 -15.52 -29.94 -23.71
CA GLU A 83 -15.65 -30.44 -25.08
C GLU A 83 -15.44 -31.96 -25.03
N SER A 84 -16.53 -32.69 -24.75
CA SER A 84 -16.66 -34.15 -24.86
C SER A 84 -17.94 -34.44 -25.60
#